data_AF-T0LSH6-F1
#
_entry.id   AF-T0LSH6-F1
#
_cell.length_a   1.000
_cell.length_b   1.000
_cell.length_c   1.000
_cell.angle_alpha   90.00
_cell.angle_beta   90.00
_cell.angle_gamma   90.00
#
_symmetry.space_group_name_H-M   'P 1'
#
loop_
_entity.id
_entity.type
_entity.pdbx_description
1 polymer ?
#
loop_
_entity_poly.entity_id
_entity_poly.type
_entity_poly.pdbx_seq_one_letter_code
_entity_poly.pdbx_strand_id
1 'polypeptide(L)'
;MKKLLTGQGEIQGIESLGDLRTQAALTERSVEKLKKQLLDFQVLEEYHDLENEARSLTKQISALIDEKVLDREYLDNLQESFSLENPPEMDKVIRIYKEALSEVPDMVRRKLEETKVFYESVVRNRRLYLEGEITELQAKIKKKDGAIEAFEKRKSEIMNILNSHGALEQYSNLQAELTRMHIILESTKEKIRLLEQLSETKSEAKLERAKLELMLKKNYAEQAELYNKAIKVFEDFSSQFYENPGSLVIEPTPNGPDFYVKIQGERSKGIRNIQIFCFDMMLMQILKDQGFGPDFLIHDSHLFDGVDERQIATALKIGKETSERLRFQYIVTMNSDVLPKRDIVGIDLNSFKVSVELDDKTDTGGLFGFRF
;
A
#
# COMPACT_ATOMS: atom_id res chain seq x y z
N MET A 1 -7.89 -11.70 -8.31
CA MET A 1 -7.69 -12.94 -7.53
C MET A 1 -7.94 -14.23 -8.31
N LYS A 2 -8.97 -14.36 -9.17
CA LYS A 2 -9.30 -15.61 -9.88
C LYS A 2 -8.33 -16.06 -10.99
N LYS A 3 -7.40 -15.21 -11.44
CA LYS A 3 -6.35 -15.54 -12.44
C LYS A 3 -5.05 -16.12 -11.86
N LEU A 4 -4.91 -16.19 -10.53
CA LEU A 4 -3.72 -16.76 -9.87
C LEU A 4 -3.79 -18.28 -9.66
N LEU A 5 -4.93 -18.92 -9.95
CA LEU A 5 -5.21 -20.30 -9.56
C LEU A 5 -5.33 -21.30 -10.73
N THR A 6 -5.22 -20.84 -11.98
CA THR A 6 -5.21 -21.71 -13.15
C THR A 6 -3.78 -21.96 -13.61
N GLY A 7 -3.24 -23.13 -13.26
CA GLY A 7 -1.87 -23.58 -13.56
C GLY A 7 -1.56 -23.82 -15.05
N GLN A 8 -1.98 -22.93 -15.94
CA GLN A 8 -1.61 -22.92 -17.37
C GLN A 8 -1.39 -21.52 -17.96
N GLY A 9 -1.16 -20.50 -17.12
CA GLY A 9 -0.61 -19.23 -17.58
C GLY A 9 0.73 -19.00 -16.93
N GLU A 10 1.81 -19.05 -17.69
CA GLU A 10 3.02 -18.32 -17.34
C GLU A 10 2.59 -16.86 -17.11
N ILE A 11 2.55 -16.45 -15.84
CA ILE A 11 2.38 -15.05 -15.51
C ILE A 11 3.72 -14.40 -15.85
N GLN A 12 3.85 -13.93 -17.09
CA GLN A 12 4.90 -13.00 -17.48
C GLN A 12 4.91 -11.85 -16.47
N GLY A 13 5.94 -11.79 -15.63
CA GLY A 13 6.17 -10.70 -14.68
C GLY A 13 6.27 -11.09 -13.21
N ILE A 14 6.14 -12.36 -12.82
CA ILE A 14 6.51 -12.80 -11.45
C ILE A 14 7.93 -13.38 -11.53
N GLU A 15 8.90 -12.66 -10.97
CA GLU A 15 10.27 -13.17 -10.75
C GLU A 15 10.20 -14.52 -10.01
N SER A 16 10.92 -15.53 -10.51
CA SER A 16 10.95 -16.84 -9.87
C SER A 16 11.55 -16.73 -8.46
N LEU A 17 11.16 -17.63 -7.55
CA LEU A 17 11.79 -17.74 -6.22
C LEU A 17 13.33 -17.87 -6.35
N GLY A 18 13.81 -18.57 -7.39
CA GLY A 18 15.23 -18.68 -7.68
C GLY A 18 15.88 -17.35 -8.09
N ASP A 19 15.16 -16.54 -8.88
CA ASP A 19 15.65 -15.23 -9.34
C ASP A 19 15.73 -14.25 -8.17
N LEU A 20 14.69 -14.21 -7.33
CA LEU A 20 14.65 -13.37 -6.13
C LEU A 20 15.75 -13.74 -5.13
N ARG A 21 16.02 -15.04 -4.93
CA ARG A 21 17.14 -15.49 -4.09
C ARG A 21 18.49 -15.05 -4.64
N THR A 22 18.67 -15.16 -5.96
CA THR A 22 19.89 -14.69 -6.63
C THR A 22 20.05 -13.18 -6.47
N GLN A 23 18.98 -12.42 -6.68
CA GLN A 23 18.97 -10.97 -6.49
C GLN A 23 19.28 -10.59 -5.04
N ALA A 24 18.65 -11.23 -4.07
CA ALA A 24 18.93 -10.99 -2.65
C ALA A 24 20.40 -11.24 -2.33
N ALA A 25 21.00 -12.34 -2.80
CA ALA A 25 22.41 -12.63 -2.58
C ALA A 25 23.35 -11.58 -3.22
N LEU A 26 23.03 -11.12 -4.45
CA LEU A 26 23.81 -10.07 -5.12
C LEU A 26 23.67 -8.72 -4.40
N THR A 27 22.46 -8.34 -3.98
CA THR A 27 22.22 -7.11 -3.23
C THR A 27 22.88 -7.15 -1.85
N GLU A 28 22.83 -8.29 -1.14
CA GLU A 28 23.49 -8.50 0.15
C GLU A 28 25.00 -8.32 0.04
N ARG A 29 25.63 -8.89 -1.00
CA ARG A 29 27.04 -8.66 -1.31
C ARG A 29 27.36 -7.19 -1.56
N SER A 30 26.50 -6.46 -2.27
CA SER A 30 26.66 -5.02 -2.50
C SER A 30 26.53 -4.21 -1.21
N VAL A 31 25.58 -4.56 -0.34
CA VAL A 31 25.42 -3.95 1.00
C VAL A 31 26.68 -4.16 1.84
N GLU A 32 27.23 -5.37 1.88
CA GLU A 32 28.48 -5.65 2.61
C GLU A 32 29.67 -4.85 2.07
N LYS A 33 29.78 -4.71 0.74
CA LYS A 33 30.83 -3.91 0.11
C LYS A 33 30.71 -2.43 0.49
N LEU A 34 29.50 -1.86 0.40
CA LEU A 34 29.24 -0.46 0.78
C LEU A 34 29.49 -0.22 2.27
N LYS A 35 29.10 -1.16 3.14
CA LYS A 35 29.42 -1.09 4.59
C LYS A 35 30.91 -1.01 4.86
N LYS A 36 31.71 -1.85 4.19
CA LYS A 36 33.18 -1.82 4.32
C LYS A 36 33.76 -0.48 3.85
N GLN A 37 33.31 0.02 2.70
CA GLN A 37 33.74 1.32 2.19
C GLN A 37 33.39 2.47 3.15
N LEU A 38 32.24 2.41 3.82
CA LEU A 38 31.82 3.42 4.80
C LEU A 38 32.65 3.37 6.09
N LEU A 39 33.01 2.16 6.55
CA LEU A 39 33.91 1.93 7.68
C LEU A 39 35.33 2.47 7.39
N ASP A 40 35.87 2.18 6.22
CA ASP A 40 37.18 2.68 5.79
C ASP A 40 37.19 4.21 5.67
N PHE A 41 36.06 4.82 5.29
CA PHE A 41 35.90 6.27 5.21
C PHE A 41 35.92 6.95 6.59
N GLN A 42 35.40 6.27 7.61
CA GLN A 42 35.30 6.78 8.98
C GLN A 42 36.67 6.95 9.67
N VAL A 43 37.73 6.34 9.15
CA VAL A 43 39.11 6.42 9.68
C VAL A 43 39.80 7.76 9.37
N LEU A 44 39.18 8.64 8.57
CA LEU A 44 39.64 10.01 8.30
C LEU A 44 39.16 11.00 9.39
N GLU A 45 39.46 10.73 10.67
CA GLU A 45 39.11 11.58 11.84
C GLU A 45 39.53 13.05 11.68
N GLU A 46 40.58 13.32 10.90
CA GLU A 46 41.18 14.65 10.68
C GLU A 46 40.19 15.70 10.15
N TYR A 47 39.09 15.30 9.50
CA TYR A 47 38.09 16.24 8.96
C TYR A 47 37.13 16.79 10.03
N HIS A 48 36.77 15.99 11.03
CA HIS A 48 35.88 16.44 12.11
C HIS A 48 36.58 17.50 12.98
N ASP A 49 37.88 17.33 13.20
CA ASP A 49 38.68 18.29 13.97
C ASP A 49 38.81 19.63 13.24
N LEU A 50 39.02 19.59 11.91
CA LEU A 50 39.05 20.79 11.07
C LEU A 50 37.70 21.53 11.06
N GLU A 51 36.58 20.81 11.03
CA GLU A 51 35.24 21.43 11.09
C GLU A 51 34.99 22.11 12.46
N ASN A 52 35.39 21.45 13.55
CA ASN A 52 35.30 22.00 14.90
C ASN A 52 36.21 23.23 15.07
N GLU A 53 37.41 23.20 14.51
CA GLU A 53 38.35 24.33 14.50
C GLU A 53 37.74 25.53 13.75
N ALA A 54 37.16 25.32 12.56
CA ALA A 54 36.51 26.39 11.78
C ALA A 54 35.32 27.03 12.52
N ARG A 55 34.52 26.24 13.25
CA ARG A 55 33.42 26.74 14.09
C ARG A 55 33.95 27.56 15.26
N SER A 56 35.03 27.11 15.91
CA SER A 56 35.67 27.84 17.01
C SER A 56 36.23 29.18 16.55
N LEU A 57 36.96 29.20 15.43
CA LEU A 57 37.50 30.43 14.83
C LEU A 57 36.39 31.42 14.48
N THR A 58 35.26 30.93 13.95
CA THR A 58 34.11 31.80 13.64
C THR A 58 33.56 32.50 14.89
N LYS A 59 33.41 31.77 16.01
CA LYS A 59 32.98 32.37 17.28
C LYS A 59 33.97 33.41 17.80
N GLN A 60 35.27 33.11 17.72
CA GLN A 60 36.33 34.02 18.17
C GLN A 60 36.40 35.29 17.32
N ILE A 61 36.26 35.18 16.00
CA ILE A 61 36.20 36.33 15.09
C ILE A 61 35.00 37.21 15.43
N SER A 62 33.80 36.63 15.59
CA SER A 62 32.61 37.40 15.95
C SER A 62 32.77 38.14 17.28
N ALA A 63 33.28 37.47 18.33
CA ALA A 63 33.52 38.12 19.61
C ALA A 63 34.53 39.28 19.52
N LEU A 64 35.62 39.10 18.76
CA LEU A 64 36.61 40.16 18.55
C LEU A 64 36.05 41.34 17.74
N ILE A 65 35.15 41.08 16.78
CA ILE A 65 34.47 42.13 16.01
C ILE A 65 33.54 42.92 16.94
N ASP A 66 32.72 42.25 17.76
CA ASP A 66 31.79 42.89 18.68
C ASP A 66 32.54 43.78 19.69
N GLU A 67 33.60 43.26 20.31
CA GLU A 67 34.44 44.05 21.21
C GLU A 67 35.13 45.23 20.50
N LYS A 68 35.51 45.08 19.24
CA LYS A 68 36.14 46.15 18.45
C LYS A 68 35.16 47.27 18.13
N VAL A 69 33.89 46.96 17.89
CA VAL A 69 32.84 47.97 17.68
C VAL A 69 32.71 48.84 18.93
N LEU A 70 32.63 48.22 20.12
CA LEU A 70 32.57 48.94 21.39
C LEU A 70 33.81 49.80 21.64
N ASP A 71 35.01 49.27 21.38
CA ASP A 71 36.26 50.03 21.52
C ASP A 71 36.31 51.23 20.55
N ARG A 72 35.79 51.10 19.32
CA ARG A 72 35.72 52.22 18.36
C ARG A 72 34.74 53.29 18.81
N GLU A 73 33.54 52.92 19.25
CA GLU A 73 32.58 53.88 19.79
C GLU A 73 33.16 54.62 21.00
N TYR A 74 33.88 53.92 21.88
CA TYR A 74 34.54 54.55 23.01
C TYR A 74 35.69 55.49 22.58
N LEU A 75 36.46 55.09 21.56
CA LEU A 75 37.52 55.92 20.98
C LEU A 75 36.95 57.22 20.40
N ASP A 76 35.86 57.14 19.64
CA ASP A 76 35.22 58.30 19.03
C ASP A 76 34.72 59.29 20.11
N ASN A 77 34.11 58.77 21.19
CA ASN A 77 33.67 59.59 22.34
C ASN A 77 34.85 60.26 23.07
N LEU A 78 35.98 59.57 23.23
CA LEU A 78 37.19 60.13 23.84
C LEU A 78 37.81 61.22 22.96
N GLN A 79 37.83 61.01 21.64
CA GLN A 79 38.32 62.00 20.68
C GLN A 79 37.44 63.25 20.65
N GLU A 80 36.12 63.10 20.68
CA GLU A 80 35.18 64.22 20.80
C GLU A 80 35.42 64.99 22.11
N SER A 81 35.52 64.28 23.25
CA SER A 81 35.81 64.88 24.56
C SER A 81 37.15 65.62 24.57
N PHE A 82 38.17 65.07 23.92
CA PHE A 82 39.49 65.72 23.80
C PHE A 82 39.43 67.00 22.96
N SER A 83 38.60 67.02 21.90
CA SER A 83 38.44 68.18 21.02
C SER A 83 37.70 69.35 21.68
N LEU A 84 36.79 69.06 22.61
CA LEU A 84 35.98 70.06 23.32
C LEU A 84 36.69 70.70 24.52
N GLU A 85 37.77 70.09 25.03
CA GLU A 85 38.49 70.57 26.22
C GLU A 85 39.42 71.76 25.89
N ASN A 86 38.83 72.96 25.83
CA ASN A 86 39.54 74.22 25.65
C ASN A 86 39.53 75.05 26.95
N PRO A 87 40.63 75.77 27.28
CA PRO A 87 40.62 76.68 28.41
C PRO A 87 39.55 77.77 28.20
N PRO A 88 38.79 78.15 29.24
CA PRO A 88 37.77 79.18 29.10
C PRO A 88 38.42 80.50 28.68
N GLU A 89 37.73 81.26 27.81
CA GLU A 89 38.14 82.62 27.45
C GLU A 89 37.95 83.56 28.66
N MET A 90 38.91 83.52 29.59
CA MET A 90 38.93 84.34 30.80
C MET A 90 38.85 85.83 30.51
N ASP A 91 39.28 86.27 29.33
CA ASP A 91 39.16 87.65 28.85
C ASP A 91 37.71 88.11 28.63
N LYS A 92 36.77 87.18 28.39
CA LYS A 92 35.32 87.47 28.38
C LYS A 92 34.78 87.55 29.80
N VAL A 93 35.21 86.66 30.69
CA VAL A 93 34.77 86.64 32.10
C VAL A 93 35.20 87.91 32.82
N ILE A 94 36.45 88.35 32.63
CA ILE A 94 36.98 89.61 33.19
C ILE A 94 36.23 90.83 32.63
N ARG A 95 35.79 90.78 31.36
CA ARG A 95 34.98 91.84 30.73
C ARG A 95 33.61 91.97 31.37
N ILE A 96 32.90 90.86 31.55
CA ILE A 96 31.58 90.82 32.20
C ILE A 96 31.66 91.34 33.65
N TYR A 97 32.71 90.94 34.39
CA TYR A 97 32.93 91.43 35.75
C TYR A 97 33.22 92.93 35.83
N LYS A 98 33.94 93.49 34.84
CA LYS A 98 34.18 94.95 34.74
C LYS A 98 32.92 95.74 34.35
N GLU A 99 32.00 95.14 33.60
CA GLU A 99 30.72 95.78 33.25
C GLU A 99 29.71 95.77 34.40
N ALA A 100 29.75 94.75 35.26
CA ALA A 100 28.84 94.63 36.42
C ALA A 100 29.30 95.38 37.69
N LEU A 101 30.60 95.69 37.84
CA LEU A 101 31.17 96.38 39.00
C LEU A 101 32.14 97.46 38.52
N SER A 102 31.84 98.73 38.80
CA SER A 102 32.63 99.90 38.35
C SER A 102 34.10 99.89 38.78
N GLU A 103 34.47 99.12 39.82
CA GLU A 103 35.84 98.78 40.16
C GLU A 103 35.88 97.31 40.61
N VAL A 104 36.75 96.50 39.99
CA VAL A 104 37.00 95.11 40.41
C VAL A 104 38.14 95.15 41.43
N PRO A 105 37.90 94.77 42.71
CA PRO A 105 38.95 94.76 43.71
C PRO A 105 40.13 93.89 43.28
N ASP A 106 41.37 94.32 43.53
CA ASP A 106 42.59 93.54 43.19
C ASP A 106 42.58 92.11 43.77
N MET A 107 41.87 91.92 44.88
CA MET A 107 41.68 90.60 45.49
C MET A 107 40.85 89.64 44.61
N VAL A 108 39.87 90.14 43.85
CA VAL A 108 39.07 89.36 42.89
C VAL A 108 39.89 89.08 41.63
N ARG A 109 40.68 90.06 41.16
CA ARG A 109 41.59 89.90 40.03
C ARG A 109 42.65 88.81 40.30
N ARG A 110 43.30 88.84 41.46
CA ARG A 110 44.24 87.78 41.88
C ARG A 110 43.57 86.41 41.97
N LYS A 111 42.38 86.31 42.58
CA LYS A 111 41.64 85.05 42.63
C LYS A 111 41.26 84.52 41.24
N LEU A 112 40.90 85.40 40.30
CA LEU A 112 40.64 85.01 38.91
C LEU A 112 41.91 84.55 38.20
N GLU A 113 43.04 85.23 38.41
CA GLU A 113 44.35 84.83 37.87
C GLU A 113 44.79 83.45 38.42
N GLU A 114 44.65 83.23 39.73
CA GLU A 114 44.90 81.93 40.39
C GLU A 114 43.95 80.84 39.85
N THR A 115 42.69 81.18 39.64
CA THR A 115 41.69 80.28 39.04
C THR A 115 42.04 79.94 37.59
N LYS A 116 42.58 80.90 36.81
CA LYS A 116 43.05 80.65 35.44
C LYS A 116 44.18 79.63 35.42
N VAL A 117 45.19 79.81 36.25
CA VAL A 117 46.33 78.90 36.37
C VAL A 117 45.87 77.51 36.81
N PHE A 118 44.92 77.43 37.75
CA PHE A 118 44.32 76.17 38.16
C PHE A 118 43.56 75.49 37.02
N TYR A 119 42.67 76.19 36.31
CA TYR A 119 41.93 75.64 35.18
C TYR A 119 42.84 75.21 34.03
N GLU A 120 43.87 76.00 33.69
CA GLU A 120 44.87 75.62 32.67
C GLU A 120 45.64 74.36 33.07
N SER A 121 45.94 74.18 34.36
CA SER A 121 46.57 72.96 34.87
C SER A 121 45.63 71.75 34.81
N VAL A 122 44.35 71.94 35.13
CA VAL A 122 43.31 70.89 35.07
C VAL A 122 43.05 70.45 33.63
N VAL A 123 42.88 71.39 32.70
CA VAL A 123 42.69 71.11 31.27
C VAL A 123 43.91 70.40 30.68
N ARG A 124 45.13 70.84 31.04
CA ARG A 124 46.37 70.19 30.60
C ARG A 124 46.47 68.74 31.11
N ASN A 125 46.21 68.52 32.39
CA ASN A 125 46.25 67.18 32.99
C ASN A 125 45.19 66.27 32.36
N ARG A 126 43.98 66.80 32.10
CA ARG A 126 42.90 66.05 31.46
C ARG A 126 43.20 65.70 30.01
N ARG A 127 43.82 66.62 29.24
CA ARG A 127 44.26 66.32 27.88
C ARG A 127 45.34 65.25 27.84
N LEU A 128 46.32 65.31 28.75
CA LEU A 128 47.34 64.25 28.86
C LEU A 128 46.73 62.90 29.22
N TYR A 129 45.74 62.87 30.12
CA TYR A 129 45.01 61.65 30.45
C TYR A 129 44.23 61.09 29.25
N LEU A 130 43.46 61.94 28.56
CA LEU A 130 42.67 61.55 27.38
C LEU A 130 43.57 61.08 26.22
N GLU A 131 44.71 61.71 25.99
CA GLU A 131 45.69 61.31 24.97
C GLU A 131 46.29 59.94 25.28
N GLY A 132 46.61 59.67 26.55
CA GLY A 132 47.03 58.34 27.01
C GLY A 132 45.98 57.27 26.75
N GLU A 133 44.73 57.53 27.14
CA GLU A 133 43.61 56.60 26.97
C GLU A 133 43.32 56.32 25.48
N ILE A 134 43.33 57.35 24.63
CA ILE A 134 43.17 57.24 23.17
C ILE A 134 44.28 56.35 22.58
N THR A 135 45.53 56.57 22.98
CA THR A 135 46.68 55.81 22.46
C THR A 135 46.60 54.33 22.88
N GLU A 136 46.23 54.06 24.13
CA GLU A 136 46.03 52.69 24.62
C GLU A 136 44.89 51.98 23.89
N LEU A 137 43.77 52.66 23.67
CA LEU A 137 42.61 52.11 23.00
C LEU A 137 42.88 51.84 21.51
N GLN A 138 43.60 52.73 20.83
CA GLN A 138 44.08 52.52 19.46
C GLN A 138 45.01 51.30 19.36
N ALA A 139 45.91 51.11 20.32
CA ALA A 139 46.78 49.93 20.37
C ALA A 139 45.98 48.63 20.59
N LYS A 140 44.94 48.65 21.43
CA LYS A 140 44.01 47.52 21.63
C LYS A 140 43.26 47.17 20.35
N ILE A 141 42.68 48.15 19.65
CA ILE A 141 41.98 47.93 18.37
C ILE A 141 42.92 47.32 17.34
N LYS A 142 44.14 47.86 17.19
CA LYS A 142 45.14 47.33 16.24
C LYS A 142 45.53 45.88 16.53
N LYS A 143 45.64 45.52 17.81
CA LYS A 143 45.91 44.14 18.23
C LYS A 143 44.75 43.20 17.87
N LYS A 144 43.49 43.64 18.06
CA LYS A 144 42.29 42.89 17.68
C LYS A 144 42.19 42.70 16.16
N ASP A 145 42.49 43.73 15.38
CA ASP A 145 42.52 43.64 13.92
C ASP A 145 43.53 42.58 13.43
N GLY A 146 44.76 42.58 13.98
CA GLY A 146 45.76 41.55 13.63
C GLY A 146 45.34 40.12 14.02
N ALA A 147 44.60 39.95 15.12
CA ALA A 147 44.07 38.65 15.53
C ALA A 147 42.93 38.17 14.60
N ILE A 148 42.03 39.08 14.21
CA ILE A 148 40.95 38.78 13.26
C ILE A 148 41.54 38.33 11.92
N GLU A 149 42.52 39.05 11.36
CA GLU A 149 43.17 38.69 10.09
C GLU A 149 43.83 37.30 10.15
N ALA A 150 44.51 36.98 11.26
CA ALA A 150 45.14 35.67 11.44
C ALA A 150 44.11 34.53 11.50
N PHE A 151 43.00 34.74 12.23
CA PHE A 151 41.92 33.76 12.31
C PHE A 151 41.16 33.59 10.99
N GLU A 152 40.94 34.67 10.25
CA GLU A 152 40.33 34.60 8.91
C GLU A 152 41.21 33.84 7.92
N LYS A 153 42.53 34.06 7.97
CA LYS A 153 43.48 33.32 7.14
C LYS A 153 43.46 31.82 7.44
N ARG A 154 43.54 31.44 8.72
CA ARG A 154 43.47 30.04 9.14
C ARG A 154 42.13 29.39 8.76
N LYS A 155 41.02 30.10 8.95
CA LYS A 155 39.69 29.64 8.53
C LYS A 155 39.62 29.41 7.03
N SER A 156 40.20 30.30 6.22
CA SER A 156 40.25 30.16 4.76
C SER A 156 41.06 28.92 4.33
N GLU A 157 42.20 28.65 4.96
CA GLU A 157 43.00 27.45 4.73
C GLU A 157 42.21 26.17 5.05
N ILE A 158 41.53 26.13 6.19
CA ILE A 158 40.67 25.01 6.58
C ILE A 158 39.54 24.80 5.57
N MET A 159 38.85 25.87 5.16
CA MET A 159 37.76 25.78 4.18
C MET A 159 38.23 25.29 2.80
N ASN A 160 39.44 25.63 2.39
CA ASN A 160 40.03 25.11 1.15
C ASN A 160 40.34 23.60 1.25
N ILE A 161 40.83 23.13 2.40
CA ILE A 161 41.08 21.69 2.65
C ILE A 161 39.75 20.91 2.63
N LEU A 162 38.73 21.42 3.31
CA LEU A 162 37.39 20.81 3.36
C LEU A 162 36.72 20.75 1.98
N ASN A 163 36.82 21.83 1.18
CA ASN A 163 36.21 21.89 -0.16
C ASN A 163 36.97 21.10 -1.23
N SER A 164 38.30 21.00 -1.13
CA SER A 164 39.13 20.37 -2.16
C SER A 164 38.95 18.85 -2.27
N HIS A 165 38.47 18.18 -1.22
CA HIS A 165 38.40 16.72 -1.18
C HIS A 165 37.01 16.12 -1.44
N GLY A 166 35.93 16.91 -1.48
CA GLY A 166 34.57 16.40 -1.77
C GLY A 166 34.09 15.26 -0.85
N ALA A 167 34.80 15.04 0.26
CA ALA A 167 34.74 13.84 1.09
C ALA A 167 33.35 13.69 1.75
N LEU A 168 32.81 14.79 2.27
CA LEU A 168 31.52 14.78 2.97
C LEU A 168 30.35 14.48 2.02
N GLU A 169 30.41 14.97 0.79
CA GLU A 169 29.43 14.66 -0.25
C GLU A 169 29.52 13.19 -0.68
N GLN A 170 30.73 12.65 -0.83
CA GLN A 170 30.96 11.24 -1.11
C GLN A 170 30.44 10.32 0.02
N TYR A 171 30.67 10.68 1.28
CA TYR A 171 30.15 9.94 2.42
C TYR A 171 28.62 9.91 2.45
N SER A 172 28.00 11.09 2.28
CA SER A 172 26.54 11.22 2.21
C SER A 172 25.95 10.37 1.07
N ASN A 173 26.60 10.38 -0.10
CA ASN A 173 26.20 9.57 -1.25
C ASN A 173 26.32 8.06 -0.98
N LEU A 174 27.44 7.61 -0.39
CA LEU A 174 27.63 6.21 0.00
C LEU A 174 26.61 5.75 1.05
N GLN A 175 26.28 6.61 2.02
CA GLN A 175 25.29 6.31 3.05
C GLN A 175 23.86 6.24 2.47
N ALA A 176 23.53 7.13 1.54
CA ALA A 176 22.27 7.10 0.82
C ALA A 176 22.14 5.85 -0.07
N GLU A 177 23.21 5.46 -0.76
CA GLU A 177 23.24 4.24 -1.57
C GLU A 177 23.13 2.98 -0.72
N LEU A 178 23.84 2.91 0.41
CA LEU A 178 23.74 1.82 1.37
C LEU A 178 22.30 1.67 1.90
N THR A 179 21.67 2.78 2.25
CA THR A 179 20.27 2.80 2.72
C THR A 179 19.33 2.26 1.64
N ARG A 180 19.50 2.72 0.39
CA ARG A 180 18.71 2.25 -0.75
C ARG A 180 18.87 0.75 -0.98
N MET A 181 20.11 0.26 -0.98
CA MET A 181 20.40 -1.17 -1.16
C MET A 181 19.84 -2.03 -0.01
N HIS A 182 19.87 -1.52 1.22
CA HIS A 182 19.24 -2.20 2.36
C HIS A 182 17.72 -2.31 2.21
N ILE A 183 17.05 -1.24 1.76
CA ILE A 183 15.60 -1.27 1.51
C ILE A 183 15.26 -2.30 0.42
N ILE A 184 16.04 -2.34 -0.67
CA ILE A 184 15.84 -3.33 -1.74
C ILE A 184 16.04 -4.75 -1.21
N LEU A 185 17.10 -4.99 -0.43
CA LEU A 185 17.38 -6.31 0.14
C LEU A 185 16.25 -6.81 1.03
N GLU A 186 15.78 -5.96 1.95
CA GLU A 186 14.70 -6.33 2.87
C GLU A 186 13.38 -6.57 2.12
N SER A 187 13.05 -5.72 1.14
CA SER A 187 11.88 -5.94 0.28
C SER A 187 11.97 -7.27 -0.48
N THR A 188 13.14 -7.61 -1.03
CA THR A 188 13.34 -8.88 -1.74
C THR A 188 13.26 -10.07 -0.78
N LYS A 189 13.82 -9.98 0.43
CA LYS A 189 13.70 -11.02 1.47
C LYS A 189 12.25 -11.24 1.89
N GLU A 190 11.46 -10.18 2.04
CA GLU A 190 10.03 -10.26 2.34
C GLU A 190 9.26 -10.97 1.22
N LYS A 191 9.52 -10.61 -0.05
CA LYS A 191 8.92 -11.29 -1.22
C LYS A 191 9.25 -12.79 -1.24
N ILE A 192 10.51 -13.16 -0.98
CA ILE A 192 10.95 -14.56 -0.89
C ILE A 192 10.11 -15.30 0.17
N ARG A 193 10.01 -14.75 1.38
CA ARG A 193 9.25 -15.36 2.48
C ARG A 193 7.78 -15.58 2.11
N LEU A 194 7.14 -14.59 1.50
CA LEU A 194 5.75 -14.70 1.06
C LEU A 194 5.57 -15.79 -0.01
N LEU A 195 6.47 -15.87 -0.98
CA LEU A 195 6.43 -16.91 -2.01
C LEU A 195 6.68 -18.31 -1.47
N GLU A 196 7.55 -18.46 -0.48
CA GLU A 196 7.79 -19.74 0.21
C GLU A 196 6.52 -20.21 0.92
N GLN A 197 5.88 -19.34 1.70
CA GLN A 197 4.62 -19.65 2.39
C GLN A 197 3.50 -20.02 1.40
N LEU A 198 3.40 -19.31 0.27
CA LEU A 198 2.44 -19.63 -0.79
C LEU A 198 2.73 -20.98 -1.45
N SER A 199 4.01 -21.29 -1.68
CA SER A 199 4.45 -22.58 -2.24
C SER A 199 4.13 -23.75 -1.32
N GLU A 200 4.33 -23.56 -0.01
CA GLU A 200 3.98 -24.54 1.02
C GLU A 200 2.47 -24.78 1.04
N THR A 201 1.67 -23.72 1.16
CA THR A 201 0.20 -23.79 1.14
C THR A 201 -0.32 -24.47 -0.13
N LYS A 202 0.26 -24.17 -1.29
CA LYS A 202 -0.09 -24.80 -2.57
C LYS A 202 0.22 -26.29 -2.58
N SER A 203 1.33 -26.69 -1.97
CA SER A 203 1.75 -28.09 -1.87
C SER A 203 0.84 -28.87 -0.92
N GLU A 204 0.47 -28.27 0.21
CA GLU A 204 -0.51 -28.82 1.16
C GLU A 204 -1.88 -29.01 0.50
N ALA A 205 -2.40 -27.99 -0.18
CA ALA A 205 -3.67 -28.08 -0.89
C ALA A 205 -3.66 -29.16 -1.99
N LYS A 206 -2.53 -29.35 -2.68
CA LYS A 206 -2.36 -30.44 -3.66
C LYS A 206 -2.39 -31.81 -3.00
N LEU A 207 -1.77 -31.95 -1.83
CA LEU A 207 -1.76 -33.20 -1.07
C LEU A 207 -3.15 -33.52 -0.51
N GLU A 208 -3.86 -32.53 0.01
CA GLU A 208 -5.24 -32.68 0.46
C GLU A 208 -6.16 -33.08 -0.70
N ARG A 209 -6.04 -32.42 -1.85
CA ARG A 209 -6.79 -32.79 -3.06
C ARG A 209 -6.53 -34.22 -3.49
N ALA A 210 -5.27 -34.69 -3.46
CA ALA A 210 -4.93 -36.08 -3.77
C ALA A 210 -5.55 -37.07 -2.75
N LYS A 211 -5.58 -36.72 -1.46
CA LYS A 211 -6.25 -37.52 -0.42
C LYS A 211 -7.76 -37.60 -0.68
N LEU A 212 -8.41 -36.48 -0.99
CA LEU A 212 -9.85 -36.44 -1.29
C LEU A 212 -10.17 -37.25 -2.54
N GLU A 213 -9.35 -37.18 -3.59
CA GLU A 213 -9.51 -38.00 -4.80
C GLU A 213 -9.41 -39.51 -4.49
N LEU A 214 -8.46 -39.91 -3.65
CA LEU A 214 -8.33 -41.31 -3.21
C LEU A 214 -9.55 -41.76 -2.39
N MET A 215 -10.04 -40.91 -1.48
CA MET A 215 -11.26 -41.18 -0.71
C MET A 215 -12.47 -41.32 -1.62
N LEU A 216 -12.61 -40.46 -2.63
CA LEU A 216 -13.67 -40.51 -3.61
C LEU A 216 -13.62 -41.81 -4.42
N LYS A 217 -12.44 -42.20 -4.92
CA LYS A 217 -12.24 -43.49 -5.62
C LYS A 217 -12.60 -44.69 -4.74
N LYS A 218 -12.23 -44.65 -3.46
CA LYS A 218 -12.57 -45.71 -2.50
C LYS A 218 -14.08 -45.77 -2.27
N ASN A 219 -14.74 -44.63 -2.04
CA ASN A 219 -16.19 -44.57 -1.89
C ASN A 219 -16.91 -45.08 -3.15
N TYR A 220 -16.37 -44.79 -4.33
CA TYR A 220 -16.87 -45.31 -5.60
C TYR A 220 -16.83 -46.83 -5.67
N ALA A 221 -15.71 -47.42 -5.25
CA ALA A 221 -15.56 -48.88 -5.20
C ALA A 221 -16.49 -49.52 -4.15
N GLU A 222 -16.65 -48.88 -2.99
CA GLU A 222 -17.52 -49.37 -1.91
C GLU A 222 -19.02 -49.32 -2.29
N GLN A 223 -19.43 -48.31 -3.07
CA GLN A 223 -20.82 -48.15 -3.52
C GLN A 223 -21.04 -48.63 -4.96
N ALA A 224 -20.14 -49.46 -5.51
CA ALA A 224 -20.18 -49.91 -6.90
C ALA A 224 -21.53 -50.54 -7.30
N GLU A 225 -22.18 -51.28 -6.38
CA GLU A 225 -23.50 -51.87 -6.64
C GLU A 225 -24.59 -50.80 -6.86
N LEU A 226 -24.59 -49.73 -6.05
CA LEU A 226 -25.55 -48.63 -6.18
C LEU A 226 -25.33 -47.86 -7.48
N TYR A 227 -24.08 -47.58 -7.85
CA TYR A 227 -23.77 -46.91 -9.11
C TYR A 227 -24.14 -47.78 -10.31
N ASN A 228 -23.82 -49.07 -10.29
CA ASN A 228 -24.20 -49.99 -11.36
C ASN A 228 -25.73 -50.10 -11.48
N LYS A 229 -26.46 -50.06 -10.37
CA LYS A 229 -27.92 -49.99 -10.38
C LYS A 229 -28.41 -48.69 -11.04
N ALA A 230 -27.82 -47.55 -10.69
CA ALA A 230 -28.18 -46.26 -11.28
C ALA A 230 -27.94 -46.22 -12.79
N ILE A 231 -26.78 -46.70 -13.26
CA ILE A 231 -26.45 -46.79 -14.68
C ILE A 231 -27.48 -47.64 -15.43
N LYS A 232 -27.83 -48.81 -14.90
CA LYS A 232 -28.83 -49.70 -15.50
C LYS A 232 -30.22 -49.08 -15.55
N VAL A 233 -30.69 -48.49 -14.44
CA VAL A 233 -32.00 -47.85 -14.38
C VAL A 233 -32.08 -46.67 -15.36
N PHE A 234 -31.01 -45.87 -15.47
CA PHE A 234 -30.95 -44.79 -16.46
C PHE A 234 -31.03 -45.34 -17.89
N GLU A 235 -30.28 -46.40 -18.19
CA GLU A 235 -30.28 -47.05 -19.50
C GLU A 235 -31.66 -47.62 -19.84
N ASP A 236 -32.34 -48.26 -18.87
CA ASP A 236 -33.70 -48.78 -19.00
C ASP A 236 -34.70 -47.68 -19.40
N PHE A 237 -34.60 -46.48 -18.80
CA PHE A 237 -35.44 -45.35 -19.21
C PHE A 237 -35.03 -44.79 -20.57
N SER A 238 -33.73 -44.61 -20.82
CA SER A 238 -33.23 -44.02 -22.06
C SER A 238 -33.52 -44.88 -23.30
N SER A 239 -33.50 -46.20 -23.15
CA SER A 239 -33.81 -47.18 -24.21
C SER A 239 -35.22 -47.05 -24.79
N GLN A 240 -36.15 -46.44 -24.05
CA GLN A 240 -37.51 -46.22 -24.51
C GLN A 240 -37.62 -45.03 -25.47
N PHE A 241 -36.62 -44.16 -25.50
CA PHE A 241 -36.57 -42.97 -26.36
C PHE A 241 -35.66 -43.14 -27.58
N TYR A 242 -34.63 -43.98 -27.47
CA TYR A 242 -33.55 -44.09 -28.46
C TYR A 242 -33.17 -45.55 -28.70
N GLU A 243 -32.89 -45.90 -29.96
CA GLU A 243 -32.38 -47.24 -30.33
C GLU A 243 -31.02 -47.55 -29.68
N ASN A 244 -30.18 -46.51 -29.51
CA ASN A 244 -28.95 -46.56 -28.74
C ASN A 244 -29.17 -45.80 -27.43
N PRO A 245 -29.35 -46.50 -26.29
CA PRO A 245 -29.56 -45.86 -25.00
C PRO A 245 -28.39 -44.94 -24.62
N GLY A 246 -28.69 -43.86 -23.91
CA GLY A 246 -27.67 -43.04 -23.27
C GLY A 246 -27.04 -43.78 -22.09
N SER A 247 -25.73 -43.62 -21.90
CA SER A 247 -25.01 -44.20 -20.77
C SER A 247 -24.68 -43.13 -19.75
N LEU A 248 -25.16 -43.29 -18.51
CA LEU A 248 -24.78 -42.45 -17.38
C LEU A 248 -23.33 -42.79 -16.98
N VAL A 249 -22.46 -41.78 -17.01
CA VAL A 249 -21.08 -41.90 -16.58
C VAL A 249 -20.88 -41.08 -15.32
N ILE A 250 -20.34 -41.76 -14.30
CA ILE A 250 -20.06 -41.19 -13.00
C ILE A 250 -18.57 -41.39 -12.75
N GLU A 251 -17.79 -40.31 -12.73
CA GLU A 251 -16.34 -40.37 -12.66
C GLU A 251 -15.79 -39.63 -11.42
N PRO A 252 -14.86 -40.26 -10.67
CA PRO A 252 -14.18 -39.58 -9.58
C PRO A 252 -13.09 -38.69 -10.16
N THR A 253 -13.30 -37.37 -10.17
CA THR A 253 -12.30 -36.42 -10.67
C THR A 253 -11.57 -35.73 -9.51
N PRO A 254 -10.39 -35.14 -9.78
CA PRO A 254 -9.70 -34.32 -8.79
C PRO A 254 -10.48 -33.07 -8.33
N ASN A 255 -11.55 -32.69 -9.03
CA ASN A 255 -12.42 -31.55 -8.68
C ASN A 255 -13.75 -32.01 -8.02
N GLY A 256 -13.88 -33.30 -7.71
CA GLY A 256 -15.12 -33.90 -7.21
C GLY A 256 -15.74 -34.89 -8.19
N PRO A 257 -16.89 -35.49 -7.83
CA PRO A 257 -17.61 -36.40 -8.70
C PRO A 257 -18.16 -35.65 -9.92
N ASP A 258 -17.89 -36.17 -11.12
CA ASP A 258 -18.43 -35.66 -12.37
C ASP A 258 -19.50 -36.62 -12.92
N PHE A 259 -20.61 -36.04 -13.39
CA PHE A 259 -21.79 -36.78 -13.85
C PHE A 259 -22.15 -36.29 -15.23
N TYR A 260 -22.11 -37.19 -16.21
CA TYR A 260 -22.45 -36.84 -17.58
C TYR A 260 -23.04 -38.04 -18.32
N VAL A 261 -23.88 -37.77 -19.32
CA VAL A 261 -24.54 -38.80 -20.11
C VAL A 261 -23.89 -38.85 -21.49
N LYS A 262 -23.42 -40.04 -21.90
CA LYS A 262 -22.91 -40.29 -23.26
C LYS A 262 -24.05 -40.74 -24.17
N ILE A 263 -24.41 -39.96 -25.18
CA ILE A 263 -25.39 -40.36 -26.21
C ILE A 263 -25.05 -39.78 -27.59
N GLN A 264 -25.48 -40.44 -28.67
CA GLN A 264 -25.34 -39.86 -30.01
C GLN A 264 -26.25 -38.63 -30.15
N GLY A 265 -25.70 -37.50 -30.60
CA GLY A 265 -26.47 -36.28 -30.85
C GLY A 265 -26.61 -35.29 -29.68
N GLU A 266 -25.76 -35.39 -28.63
CA GLU A 266 -25.73 -34.55 -27.41
C GLU A 266 -25.92 -33.03 -27.57
N ARG A 267 -25.76 -32.47 -28.78
CA ARG A 267 -25.90 -31.02 -29.04
C ARG A 267 -27.35 -30.55 -29.23
N SER A 268 -28.34 -31.44 -29.28
CA SER A 268 -29.75 -31.05 -29.40
C SER A 268 -30.37 -30.70 -28.04
N LYS A 269 -31.07 -29.57 -27.96
CA LYS A 269 -31.82 -29.13 -26.76
C LYS A 269 -32.82 -30.19 -26.31
N GLY A 270 -33.57 -30.78 -27.24
CA GLY A 270 -34.55 -31.82 -26.93
C GLY A 270 -33.92 -33.09 -26.38
N ILE A 271 -32.72 -33.48 -26.86
CA ILE A 271 -32.00 -34.65 -26.32
C ILE A 271 -31.58 -34.40 -24.88
N ARG A 272 -31.01 -33.23 -24.58
CA ARG A 272 -30.64 -32.85 -23.21
C ARG A 272 -31.84 -32.88 -22.25
N ASN A 273 -33.00 -32.41 -22.71
CA ASN A 273 -34.22 -32.42 -21.92
C ASN A 273 -34.70 -33.85 -21.59
N ILE A 274 -34.66 -34.77 -22.57
CA ILE A 274 -34.97 -36.18 -22.31
C ILE A 274 -33.93 -36.84 -21.38
N GLN A 275 -32.65 -36.44 -21.44
CA GLN A 275 -31.65 -36.90 -20.47
C GLN A 275 -32.00 -36.49 -19.04
N ILE A 276 -32.46 -35.25 -18.84
CA ILE A 276 -32.92 -34.76 -17.53
C ILE A 276 -34.11 -35.61 -17.07
N PHE A 277 -35.10 -35.84 -17.94
CA PHE A 277 -36.24 -36.71 -17.63
C PHE A 277 -35.81 -38.12 -17.19
N CYS A 278 -34.90 -38.75 -17.93
CA CYS A 278 -34.41 -40.10 -17.59
C CYS A 278 -33.63 -40.10 -16.26
N PHE A 279 -32.86 -39.04 -16.00
CA PHE A 279 -32.11 -38.88 -14.76
C PHE A 279 -33.05 -38.71 -13.57
N ASP A 280 -34.09 -37.88 -13.68
CA ASP A 280 -35.07 -37.63 -12.63
C ASP A 280 -35.89 -38.90 -12.32
N MET A 281 -36.30 -39.65 -13.34
CA MET A 281 -36.99 -40.94 -13.16
C MET A 281 -36.09 -42.00 -12.52
N MET A 282 -34.82 -42.04 -12.93
CA MET A 282 -33.82 -42.91 -12.31
C MET A 282 -33.64 -42.58 -10.82
N LEU A 283 -33.51 -41.29 -10.47
CA LEU A 283 -33.41 -40.84 -9.09
C LEU A 283 -34.65 -41.25 -8.30
N MET A 284 -35.85 -40.99 -8.82
CA MET A 284 -37.09 -41.38 -8.15
C MET A 284 -37.13 -42.89 -7.87
N GLN A 285 -36.72 -43.71 -8.82
CA GLN A 285 -36.66 -45.17 -8.61
C GLN A 285 -35.66 -45.57 -7.53
N ILE A 286 -34.44 -45.02 -7.55
CA ILE A 286 -33.43 -45.33 -6.53
C ILE A 286 -33.88 -44.89 -5.14
N LEU A 287 -34.42 -43.68 -5.02
CA LEU A 287 -34.86 -43.11 -3.75
C LEU A 287 -36.01 -43.94 -3.16
N LYS A 288 -37.00 -44.29 -3.98
CA LYS A 288 -38.12 -45.14 -3.57
C LYS A 288 -37.68 -46.54 -3.15
N ASP A 289 -36.75 -47.15 -3.87
CA ASP A 289 -36.19 -48.46 -3.50
C ASP A 289 -35.46 -48.43 -2.15
N GLN A 290 -34.93 -47.27 -1.75
CA GLN A 290 -34.27 -47.05 -0.46
C GLN A 290 -35.25 -46.59 0.64
N GLY A 291 -36.54 -46.43 0.33
CA GLY A 291 -37.54 -45.91 1.26
C GLY A 291 -37.32 -44.45 1.65
N PHE A 292 -36.67 -43.68 0.79
CA PHE A 292 -36.31 -42.27 1.01
C PHE A 292 -36.84 -41.38 -0.12
N GLY A 293 -36.85 -40.06 0.09
CA GLY A 293 -37.21 -39.07 -0.92
C GLY A 293 -38.70 -38.70 -0.94
N PRO A 294 -39.08 -37.75 -1.82
CA PRO A 294 -40.44 -37.24 -1.90
C PRO A 294 -41.41 -38.26 -2.51
N ASP A 295 -42.68 -38.16 -2.12
CA ASP A 295 -43.78 -38.91 -2.73
C ASP A 295 -44.33 -38.25 -4.00
N PHE A 296 -43.57 -37.33 -4.61
CA PHE A 296 -43.96 -36.63 -5.82
C PHE A 296 -42.77 -36.23 -6.68
N LEU A 297 -43.00 -36.05 -7.98
CA LEU A 297 -42.06 -35.51 -8.97
C LEU A 297 -42.80 -34.46 -9.81
N ILE A 298 -42.21 -33.27 -9.97
CA ILE A 298 -42.79 -32.18 -10.76
C ILE A 298 -41.86 -31.86 -11.92
N HIS A 299 -42.37 -31.94 -13.15
CA HIS A 299 -41.69 -31.44 -14.34
C HIS A 299 -42.43 -30.24 -14.91
N ASP A 300 -41.70 -29.20 -15.26
CA ASP A 300 -42.29 -27.99 -15.84
C ASP A 300 -42.31 -28.03 -17.38
N SER A 301 -42.87 -26.99 -17.99
CA SER A 301 -43.00 -26.92 -19.45
C SER A 301 -41.66 -26.81 -20.17
N HIS A 302 -40.60 -26.31 -19.51
CA HIS A 302 -39.26 -26.21 -20.10
C HIS A 302 -38.65 -27.58 -20.41
N LEU A 303 -38.98 -28.61 -19.62
CA LEU A 303 -38.52 -29.97 -19.89
C LEU A 303 -39.01 -30.49 -21.25
N PHE A 304 -40.15 -30.01 -21.76
CA PHE A 304 -40.71 -30.49 -23.02
C PHE A 304 -40.43 -29.54 -24.20
N ASP A 305 -39.79 -28.40 -23.96
CA ASP A 305 -39.48 -27.42 -24.99
C ASP A 305 -38.42 -27.94 -25.99
N GLY A 306 -38.76 -27.95 -27.28
CA GLY A 306 -37.90 -28.44 -28.36
C GLY A 306 -37.74 -29.97 -28.41
N VAL A 307 -38.61 -30.71 -27.70
CA VAL A 307 -38.69 -32.18 -27.74
C VAL A 307 -39.70 -32.62 -28.81
N ASP A 308 -39.42 -33.71 -29.53
CA ASP A 308 -40.35 -34.25 -30.52
C ASP A 308 -41.65 -34.75 -29.86
N GLU A 309 -42.79 -34.52 -30.50
CA GLU A 309 -44.13 -34.86 -29.98
C GLU A 309 -44.23 -36.34 -29.55
N ARG A 310 -43.57 -37.26 -30.27
CA ARG A 310 -43.58 -38.69 -29.93
C ARG A 310 -42.80 -38.95 -28.64
N GLN A 311 -41.70 -38.26 -28.43
CA GLN A 311 -40.91 -38.38 -27.20
C GLN A 311 -41.66 -37.78 -26.02
N ILE A 312 -42.40 -36.68 -26.20
CA ILE A 312 -43.29 -36.13 -25.17
C ILE A 312 -44.36 -37.15 -24.77
N ALA A 313 -45.03 -37.76 -25.75
CA ALA A 313 -46.01 -38.82 -25.50
C ALA A 313 -45.40 -40.02 -24.74
N THR A 314 -44.21 -40.46 -25.14
CA THR A 314 -43.47 -41.53 -24.44
C THR A 314 -43.11 -41.13 -23.01
N ALA A 315 -42.64 -39.91 -22.78
CA ALA A 315 -42.29 -39.42 -21.44
C ALA A 315 -43.50 -39.40 -20.50
N LEU A 316 -44.65 -38.90 -20.96
CA LEU A 316 -45.88 -38.89 -20.16
C LEU A 316 -46.37 -40.31 -19.84
N LYS A 317 -46.28 -41.23 -20.80
CA LYS A 317 -46.60 -42.65 -20.58
C LYS A 317 -45.69 -43.27 -19.50
N ILE A 318 -44.37 -43.10 -19.66
CA ILE A 318 -43.38 -43.60 -18.70
C ILE A 318 -43.62 -43.01 -17.31
N GLY A 319 -43.88 -41.70 -17.24
CA GLY A 319 -44.14 -41.01 -15.98
C GLY A 319 -45.36 -41.59 -15.27
N LYS A 320 -46.46 -41.80 -15.98
CA LYS A 320 -47.66 -42.45 -15.42
C LYS A 320 -47.34 -43.86 -14.89
N GLU A 321 -46.83 -44.74 -15.75
CA GLU A 321 -46.57 -46.16 -15.39
C GLU A 321 -45.57 -46.27 -14.22
N THR A 322 -44.55 -45.42 -14.22
CA THR A 322 -43.52 -45.38 -13.17
C THR A 322 -44.09 -44.86 -11.86
N SER A 323 -44.95 -43.83 -11.90
CA SER A 323 -45.62 -43.26 -10.73
C SER A 323 -46.56 -44.25 -10.05
N GLU A 324 -47.31 -45.03 -10.83
CA GLU A 324 -48.20 -46.09 -10.33
C GLU A 324 -47.41 -47.24 -9.72
N ARG A 325 -46.35 -47.68 -10.40
CA ARG A 325 -45.47 -48.76 -9.94
C ARG A 325 -44.73 -48.42 -8.64
N LEU A 326 -44.16 -47.22 -8.56
CA LEU A 326 -43.32 -46.78 -7.44
C LEU A 326 -44.08 -45.98 -6.38
N ARG A 327 -45.39 -45.77 -6.56
CA ARG A 327 -46.29 -45.06 -5.64
C ARG A 327 -45.78 -43.65 -5.30
N PHE A 328 -45.61 -42.82 -6.32
CA PHE A 328 -45.44 -41.37 -6.16
C PHE A 328 -46.42 -40.61 -7.06
N GLN A 329 -46.61 -39.33 -6.81
CA GLN A 329 -47.42 -38.45 -7.63
C GLN A 329 -46.56 -37.80 -8.72
N TYR A 330 -46.86 -38.07 -9.99
CA TYR A 330 -46.22 -37.38 -11.11
C TYR A 330 -47.05 -36.18 -11.56
N ILE A 331 -46.48 -34.99 -11.46
CA ILE A 331 -47.13 -33.71 -11.80
C ILE A 331 -46.37 -33.08 -12.96
N VAL A 332 -47.09 -32.65 -13.98
CA VAL A 332 -46.49 -32.01 -15.15
C VAL A 332 -47.21 -30.71 -15.44
N THR A 333 -46.46 -29.63 -15.62
CA THR A 333 -46.99 -28.38 -16.18
C THR A 333 -46.60 -28.32 -17.66
N MET A 334 -47.56 -28.04 -18.53
CA MET A 334 -47.33 -28.02 -19.98
C MET A 334 -48.16 -26.91 -20.62
N ASN A 335 -47.61 -26.32 -21.68
CA ASN A 335 -48.38 -25.44 -22.54
C ASN A 335 -49.29 -26.27 -23.46
N SER A 336 -50.46 -25.73 -23.80
CA SER A 336 -51.47 -26.44 -24.59
C SER A 336 -51.03 -26.75 -26.02
N ASP A 337 -50.11 -25.98 -26.59
CA ASP A 337 -49.51 -26.19 -27.91
C ASP A 337 -48.47 -27.33 -27.95
N VAL A 338 -47.91 -27.67 -26.78
CA VAL A 338 -46.90 -28.73 -26.59
C VAL A 338 -47.54 -30.08 -26.23
N LEU A 339 -48.81 -30.08 -25.82
CA LEU A 339 -49.55 -31.31 -25.54
C LEU A 339 -49.61 -32.18 -26.82
N PRO A 340 -49.24 -33.48 -26.73
CA PRO A 340 -49.29 -34.37 -27.87
C PRO A 340 -50.74 -34.48 -28.36
N LYS A 341 -50.94 -34.22 -29.66
CA LYS A 341 -52.26 -34.24 -30.33
C LYS A 341 -52.71 -35.65 -30.66
N ARG A 342 -51.76 -36.59 -30.72
CA ARG A 342 -52.05 -38.02 -30.88
C ARG A 342 -52.34 -38.61 -29.51
N ASP A 343 -53.38 -39.43 -29.44
CA ASP A 343 -53.66 -40.22 -28.25
C ASP A 343 -52.43 -41.05 -27.87
N ILE A 344 -51.97 -40.85 -26.64
CA ILE A 344 -51.05 -41.78 -26.01
C ILE A 344 -51.85 -43.07 -25.86
N VAL A 345 -51.46 -44.13 -26.57
CA VAL A 345 -52.23 -45.38 -26.63
C VAL A 345 -52.59 -45.85 -25.22
N GLY A 346 -53.90 -45.83 -24.89
CA GLY A 346 -54.43 -46.27 -23.61
C GLY A 346 -54.40 -45.24 -22.46
N ILE A 347 -54.09 -43.97 -22.73
CA ILE A 347 -54.06 -42.90 -21.72
C ILE A 347 -54.88 -41.69 -22.21
N ASP A 348 -56.01 -41.43 -21.54
CA ASP A 348 -56.77 -40.18 -21.73
C ASP A 348 -56.17 -39.07 -20.86
N LEU A 349 -55.43 -38.15 -21.47
CA LEU A 349 -54.81 -37.01 -20.78
C LEU A 349 -55.84 -36.08 -20.14
N ASN A 350 -57.08 -36.00 -20.65
CA ASN A 350 -58.11 -35.13 -20.09
C ASN A 350 -58.52 -35.58 -18.68
N SER A 351 -58.44 -36.89 -18.40
CA SER A 351 -58.75 -37.44 -17.07
C SER A 351 -57.76 -36.98 -15.97
N PHE A 352 -56.59 -36.49 -16.35
CA PHE A 352 -55.56 -35.99 -15.44
C PHE A 352 -55.49 -34.46 -15.37
N LYS A 353 -56.28 -33.75 -16.19
CA LYS A 353 -56.31 -32.28 -16.17
C LYS A 353 -56.95 -31.81 -14.86
N VAL A 354 -56.29 -30.89 -14.17
CA VAL A 354 -56.88 -30.21 -13.01
C VAL A 354 -58.11 -29.43 -13.49
N SER A 355 -59.25 -29.63 -12.82
CA SER A 355 -60.53 -29.03 -13.21
C SER A 355 -60.58 -27.50 -13.03
N VAL A 356 -59.65 -26.95 -12.26
CA VAL A 356 -59.51 -25.51 -12.04
C VAL A 356 -58.94 -24.88 -13.31
N GLU A 357 -59.75 -24.04 -13.95
CA GLU A 357 -59.35 -23.21 -15.08
C GLU A 357 -59.18 -21.77 -14.59
N LEU A 358 -58.04 -21.16 -14.89
CA LEU A 358 -57.77 -19.77 -14.59
C LEU A 358 -57.91 -18.96 -15.88
N ASP A 359 -58.75 -17.93 -15.86
CA ASP A 359 -58.95 -17.01 -16.96
C ASP A 359 -59.14 -15.56 -16.47
N ASP A 360 -58.71 -14.60 -17.29
CA ASP A 360 -58.95 -13.18 -17.01
C ASP A 360 -60.33 -12.71 -17.53
N LYS A 361 -61.13 -13.63 -18.09
CA LYS A 361 -62.40 -13.31 -18.77
C LYS A 361 -63.58 -13.22 -17.80
N THR A 362 -63.54 -13.95 -16.70
CA THR A 362 -64.61 -14.03 -15.70
C THR A 362 -64.20 -13.37 -14.38
N ASP A 363 -65.16 -12.88 -13.59
CA ASP A 363 -64.85 -12.25 -12.28
C ASP A 363 -64.33 -13.28 -11.26
N THR A 364 -64.52 -14.58 -11.53
CA THR A 364 -64.11 -15.72 -10.70
C THR A 364 -62.92 -16.49 -11.26
N GLY A 365 -62.41 -16.15 -12.45
CA GLY A 365 -61.34 -16.88 -13.14
C GLY A 365 -59.93 -16.53 -12.67
N GLY A 366 -59.79 -15.48 -11.86
CA GLY A 366 -58.50 -15.05 -11.32
C GLY A 366 -57.97 -15.97 -10.21
N LEU A 367 -56.64 -16.08 -10.11
CA LEU A 367 -56.00 -16.85 -9.04
C LEU A 367 -56.29 -16.19 -7.68
N PHE A 368 -56.90 -16.95 -6.76
CA PHE A 368 -57.39 -16.44 -5.46
C PHE A 368 -58.42 -15.29 -5.57
N GLY A 369 -59.11 -15.15 -6.71
CA GLY A 369 -60.06 -14.06 -6.96
C GLY A 369 -59.43 -12.73 -7.37
N PHE A 370 -58.12 -12.70 -7.65
CA PHE A 370 -57.42 -11.54 -8.20
C PHE A 370 -57.13 -11.73 -9.70
N ARG A 371 -57.34 -10.68 -10.50
CA ARG A 371 -56.94 -10.60 -11.92
C ARG A 371 -55.54 -9.99 -12.04
N PHE A 372 -54.72 -10.48 -12.95
CA PHE A 372 -53.34 -9.98 -13.18
C PHE A 372 -53.19 -9.29 -14.53
#